data_AF-A0A9P4I009-F1
#
_entry.id   AF-A0A9P4I009-F1
#
_cell.length_a   1.000
_cell.length_b   1.000
_cell.length_c   1.000
_cell.angle_alpha   90.00
_cell.angle_beta   90.00
_cell.angle_gamma   90.00
#
_symmetry.space_group_name_H-M   'P 1'
#
loop_
_entity.id
_entity.type
_entity.pdbx_description
1 polymer ?
#
loop_
_entity_poly.entity_id
_entity_poly.type
_entity_poly.pdbx_seq_one_letter_code
_entity_poly.pdbx_strand_id
1 'polypeptide(L)'
;MRRTFSETSVHTEPLVELPHSRDGRSNGIIEYPSSPIIKTLSPCPRPGYSSNYEGWYTIEGCPSVRVCLDCLQDIVGRSRYRDYFVRAPRGDTTTRKTCDLSVPWFRIAWLLTIKESRPSLDLIRTLATIRDQERECPGSSRVMQAWYGVKNIHNKHVSNMFICQRDRRYIEALLPSLRGQFTRVETVDSTVPRMCSLRTESHRFEKYMDLLVDIHDKASKNRRTPDMLPFIELATHNAWKSECPRDNIIFDGLWHIIPGLPELTVCEECYDDIIYPLLKSGNSIADAFTRTMQSVPQETLTGIGSSCQLYSPRMRRVFQRAVKDEDLGYGYLVKKARERKKVELALQAQHKALRKLIDDNTNASYRMGYRDYHGGGGLDPERIRRELEDIAREWRDWE
;
A
#
# COMPACT_ATOMS: atom_id res chain seq x y z
N MET A 1 -44.81 -55.36 67.32
CA MET A 1 -43.94 -56.55 67.09
C MET A 1 -42.97 -56.21 65.96
N ARG A 2 -41.66 -56.39 66.20
CA ARG A 2 -40.51 -56.64 65.27
C ARG A 2 -40.53 -55.95 63.88
N ARG A 3 -39.58 -55.05 63.56
CA ARG A 3 -38.22 -55.32 63.01
C ARG A 3 -38.28 -56.28 61.79
N THR A 4 -37.68 -56.08 60.61
CA THR A 4 -36.58 -55.25 60.07
C THR A 4 -36.28 -55.75 58.63
N PHE A 5 -35.44 -55.03 57.87
CA PHE A 5 -34.58 -55.45 56.73
C PHE A 5 -35.24 -55.53 55.32
N SER A 6 -34.92 -54.60 54.39
CA SER A 6 -33.80 -54.54 53.41
C SER A 6 -33.99 -55.57 52.27
N GLU A 7 -33.81 -55.27 50.98
CA GLU A 7 -32.63 -54.69 50.32
C GLU A 7 -32.95 -54.39 48.83
N THR A 8 -32.25 -53.41 48.26
CA THR A 8 -31.76 -53.26 46.86
C THR A 8 -32.67 -53.55 45.64
N SER A 9 -32.88 -52.52 44.81
CA SER A 9 -32.43 -52.48 43.39
C SER A 9 -32.83 -51.15 42.74
N VAL A 10 -31.84 -50.46 42.18
CA VAL A 10 -31.97 -49.24 41.38
C VAL A 10 -32.43 -49.65 39.98
N HIS A 11 -33.64 -49.24 39.59
CA HIS A 11 -34.10 -49.30 38.21
C HIS A 11 -34.27 -47.88 37.66
N THR A 12 -33.26 -47.45 36.89
CA THR A 12 -33.28 -46.27 36.04
C THR A 12 -33.88 -46.67 34.69
N GLU A 13 -34.90 -45.92 34.25
CA GLU A 13 -35.62 -46.12 32.99
C GLU A 13 -34.79 -45.83 31.72
N PRO A 14 -35.19 -46.36 30.56
CA PRO A 14 -34.27 -46.71 29.48
C PRO A 14 -34.06 -45.61 28.42
N LEU A 15 -32.83 -45.60 27.92
CA LEU A 15 -32.33 -44.94 26.72
C LEU A 15 -32.90 -45.58 25.45
N VAL A 16 -33.31 -44.74 24.49
CA VAL A 16 -33.44 -45.09 23.07
C VAL A 16 -32.53 -44.15 22.27
N GLU A 17 -31.74 -44.73 21.37
CA GLU A 17 -30.58 -44.16 20.67
C GLU A 17 -30.91 -43.50 19.31
N LEU A 18 -30.24 -42.36 19.05
CA LEU A 18 -29.45 -41.93 17.87
C LEU A 18 -30.13 -41.76 16.47
N PRO A 19 -29.71 -40.78 15.60
CA PRO A 19 -28.30 -40.61 15.22
C PRO A 19 -27.74 -39.22 14.83
N HIS A 20 -26.40 -39.17 14.90
CA HIS A 20 -25.44 -38.39 14.11
C HIS A 20 -25.58 -36.85 14.03
N SER A 21 -24.86 -36.15 14.92
CA SER A 21 -24.47 -34.75 14.73
C SER A 21 -23.23 -34.68 13.83
N ARG A 22 -23.42 -34.24 12.58
CA ARG A 22 -22.37 -33.83 11.65
C ARG A 22 -22.10 -32.34 11.82
N ASP A 23 -20.87 -32.01 12.16
CA ASP A 23 -20.10 -30.82 11.76
C ASP A 23 -20.88 -29.52 11.49
N GLY A 24 -21.20 -28.80 12.56
CA GLY A 24 -21.45 -27.36 12.50
C GLY A 24 -20.13 -26.60 12.50
N ARG A 25 -19.41 -26.59 11.36
CA ARG A 25 -18.31 -25.63 11.12
C ARG A 25 -18.87 -24.23 11.27
N SER A 26 -18.51 -23.56 12.36
CA SER A 26 -18.67 -22.13 12.50
C SER A 26 -17.99 -21.44 11.32
N ASN A 27 -18.78 -20.74 10.52
CA ASN A 27 -18.33 -19.84 9.46
C ASN A 27 -17.50 -18.72 10.10
N GLY A 28 -16.21 -18.99 10.30
CA GLY A 28 -15.21 -17.97 10.52
C GLY A 28 -15.03 -17.20 9.24
N ILE A 29 -15.92 -16.23 9.00
CA ILE A 29 -15.65 -15.11 8.11
C ILE A 29 -14.35 -14.53 8.65
N ILE A 30 -13.25 -14.70 7.91
CA ILE A 30 -12.05 -13.93 8.14
C ILE A 30 -12.46 -12.49 7.82
N GLU A 31 -12.88 -11.75 8.85
CA GLU A 31 -12.84 -10.30 8.82
C GLU A 31 -11.40 -9.94 8.50
N TYR A 32 -11.14 -9.56 7.26
CA TYR A 32 -9.93 -8.83 6.94
C TYR A 32 -9.98 -7.58 7.80
N PRO A 33 -9.07 -7.42 8.79
CA PRO A 33 -8.93 -6.13 9.41
C PRO A 33 -8.58 -5.19 8.27
N SER A 34 -9.48 -4.26 7.99
CA SER A 34 -9.15 -3.10 7.20
C SER A 34 -7.97 -2.45 7.91
N SER A 35 -6.77 -2.51 7.30
CA SER A 35 -5.50 -1.98 7.83
C SER A 35 -5.71 -0.70 8.66
N PRO A 36 -5.59 -0.73 10.01
CA PRO A 36 -6.01 0.39 10.83
C PRO A 36 -4.96 1.49 10.97
N ILE A 37 -3.70 1.26 10.60
CA ILE A 37 -2.64 2.22 10.95
C ILE A 37 -2.64 3.39 9.96
N ILE A 38 -2.34 3.17 8.67
CA ILE A 38 -2.13 4.27 7.72
C ILE A 38 -3.45 4.91 7.22
N LYS A 39 -4.55 4.14 7.20
CA LYS A 39 -5.86 4.58 6.65
C LYS A 39 -6.69 5.46 7.58
N THR A 40 -6.24 5.69 8.82
CA THR A 40 -6.99 6.52 9.79
C THR A 40 -6.78 8.01 9.63
N LEU A 41 -5.70 8.42 8.95
CA LEU A 41 -5.37 9.83 8.77
C LEU A 41 -5.80 10.31 7.38
N SER A 42 -6.29 11.55 7.29
CA SER A 42 -6.60 12.17 5.99
C SER A 42 -5.34 12.24 5.10
N PRO A 43 -5.49 12.05 3.77
CA PRO A 43 -4.39 12.25 2.85
C PRO A 43 -3.96 13.73 2.86
N CYS A 44 -2.67 13.98 2.71
CA CYS A 44 -2.16 15.34 2.64
C CYS A 44 -2.57 15.99 1.31
N PRO A 45 -3.09 17.24 1.29
CA PRO A 45 -3.40 17.94 0.04
C PRO A 45 -2.15 18.45 -0.70
N ARG A 46 -0.97 18.38 -0.08
CA ARG A 46 0.31 18.87 -0.63
C ARG A 46 1.39 17.77 -0.65
N PRO A 47 1.17 16.64 -1.36
CA PRO A 47 2.14 15.55 -1.39
C PRO A 47 3.32 15.80 -2.36
N GLY A 48 3.10 16.67 -3.35
CA GLY A 48 4.09 16.99 -4.38
C GLY A 48 5.10 18.04 -3.92
N TYR A 49 6.34 17.90 -4.40
CA TYR A 49 7.39 18.91 -4.24
C TYR A 49 7.02 20.19 -4.99
N SER A 50 6.85 21.29 -4.26
CA SER A 50 6.51 22.60 -4.83
C SER A 50 7.23 23.73 -4.12
N SER A 51 7.63 24.74 -4.89
CA SER A 51 8.12 26.03 -4.40
C SER A 51 6.98 27.00 -4.05
N ASN A 52 5.77 26.74 -4.56
CA ASN A 52 4.66 27.70 -4.54
C ASN A 52 3.85 27.64 -3.24
N TYR A 53 4.10 26.63 -2.39
CA TYR A 53 3.44 26.52 -1.10
C TYR A 53 4.15 27.38 -0.06
N GLU A 54 3.40 28.32 0.51
CA GLU A 54 3.81 29.11 1.68
C GLU A 54 3.19 28.57 2.98
N GLY A 55 3.65 29.10 4.11
CA GLY A 55 3.05 28.83 5.42
C GLY A 55 3.40 27.48 6.03
N TRP A 56 4.63 27.01 5.82
CA TRP A 56 5.14 25.78 6.43
C TRP A 56 5.29 25.92 7.95
N TYR A 57 5.04 24.82 8.66
CA TYR A 57 5.35 24.64 10.07
C TYR A 57 6.48 23.64 10.22
N THR A 58 7.21 23.75 11.32
CA THR A 58 8.30 22.87 11.70
C THR A 58 8.20 22.53 13.17
N ILE A 59 8.98 21.56 13.63
CA ILE A 59 9.03 21.19 15.04
C ILE A 59 10.14 21.99 15.72
N GLU A 60 9.88 22.51 16.91
CA GLU A 60 10.91 23.18 17.72
C GLU A 60 12.14 22.26 17.90
N GLY A 61 13.31 22.79 17.57
CA GLY A 61 14.59 22.07 17.56
C GLY A 61 14.80 21.13 16.36
N CYS A 62 13.90 21.10 15.37
CA CYS A 62 14.01 20.21 14.21
C CYS A 62 13.57 20.92 12.90
N PRO A 63 14.33 21.92 12.42
CA PRO A 63 13.94 22.81 11.32
C PRO A 63 13.84 22.12 9.95
N SER A 64 14.41 20.92 9.80
CA SER A 64 14.32 20.15 8.57
C SER A 64 12.91 19.56 8.37
N VAL A 65 12.11 19.41 9.42
CA VAL A 65 10.72 18.93 9.30
C VAL A 65 9.81 20.02 8.72
N ARG A 66 8.99 19.66 7.74
CA ARG A 66 8.04 20.55 7.07
C ARG A 66 6.64 19.98 7.13
N VAL A 67 5.71 20.70 7.74
CA VAL A 67 4.29 20.32 7.80
C VAL A 67 3.44 21.45 7.21
N CYS A 68 2.52 21.11 6.31
CA CYS A 68 1.59 22.09 5.76
C CYS A 68 0.50 22.45 6.79
N LEU A 69 -0.14 23.61 6.62
CA LEU A 69 -1.21 24.07 7.52
C LEU A 69 -2.37 23.06 7.58
N ASP A 70 -2.73 22.46 6.45
CA ASP A 70 -3.83 21.49 6.35
C ASP A 70 -3.56 20.26 7.24
N CYS A 71 -2.39 19.63 7.09
CA CYS A 71 -2.02 18.51 7.95
C CYS A 71 -1.82 18.94 9.42
N LEU A 72 -1.34 20.15 9.68
CA LEU A 72 -1.25 20.66 11.04
C LEU A 72 -2.64 20.78 11.69
N GLN A 73 -3.64 21.22 10.95
CA GLN A 73 -5.01 21.36 11.47
C GLN A 73 -5.71 20.00 11.58
N ASP A 74 -5.67 19.19 10.53
CA ASP A 74 -6.45 17.96 10.42
C ASP A 74 -5.84 16.80 11.22
N ILE A 75 -4.51 16.66 11.20
CA ILE A 75 -3.81 15.53 11.82
C ILE A 75 -3.32 15.88 13.23
N VAL A 76 -2.76 17.08 13.39
CA VAL A 76 -2.11 17.50 14.65
C VAL A 76 -3.01 18.37 15.52
N GLY A 77 -3.97 19.09 14.94
CA GLY A 77 -4.60 20.28 15.54
C GLY A 77 -5.31 20.05 16.86
N ARG A 78 -5.88 18.85 17.06
CA ARG A 78 -6.58 18.46 18.30
C ARG A 78 -5.70 17.72 19.31
N SER A 79 -4.41 17.56 19.01
CA SER A 79 -3.48 16.82 19.86
C SER A 79 -2.75 17.73 20.85
N ARG A 80 -2.30 17.16 21.96
CA ARG A 80 -1.42 17.85 22.93
C ARG A 80 -0.07 18.28 22.35
N TYR A 81 0.28 17.82 21.14
CA TYR A 81 1.57 18.12 20.54
C TYR A 81 1.54 19.36 19.65
N ARG A 82 0.38 20.01 19.49
CA ARG A 82 0.19 21.17 18.62
C ARG A 82 1.17 22.31 18.91
N ASP A 83 1.56 22.48 20.16
CA ASP A 83 2.44 23.56 20.62
C ASP A 83 3.92 23.31 20.26
N TYR A 84 4.31 22.06 19.98
CA TYR A 84 5.65 21.78 19.45
C TYR A 84 5.84 22.24 18.00
N PHE A 85 4.74 22.55 17.30
CA PHE A 85 4.78 22.99 15.91
C PHE A 85 4.77 24.52 15.83
N VAL A 86 5.93 25.05 15.46
CA VAL A 86 6.15 26.49 15.27
C VAL A 86 6.18 26.82 13.78
N ARG A 87 5.92 28.09 13.45
CA ARG A 87 6.00 28.53 12.06
C ARG A 87 7.45 28.38 11.58
N ALA A 88 7.64 27.71 10.44
CA ALA A 88 8.96 27.57 9.88
C ALA A 88 9.50 28.96 9.49
N PRO A 89 10.81 29.23 9.69
CA PRO A 89 11.42 30.45 9.19
C PRO A 89 11.13 30.62 7.70
N ARG A 90 10.97 31.87 7.26
CA ARG A 90 10.88 32.20 5.83
C ARG A 90 12.22 31.84 5.18
N GLY A 91 12.31 30.61 4.67
CA GLY A 91 13.46 30.12 3.92
C GLY A 91 13.31 30.41 2.44
N ASP A 92 14.38 30.16 1.70
CA ASP A 92 14.47 30.32 0.25
C ASP A 92 13.22 29.78 -0.47
N THR A 93 12.57 30.66 -1.23
CA THR A 93 11.37 30.37 -2.02
C THR A 93 11.68 29.52 -3.25
N THR A 94 12.96 29.34 -3.59
CA THR A 94 13.37 28.53 -4.74
C THR A 94 13.44 27.03 -4.45
N THR A 95 13.59 26.63 -3.18
CA THR A 95 13.68 25.20 -2.83
C THR A 95 12.31 24.54 -2.84
N ARG A 96 12.13 23.54 -3.70
CA ARG A 96 10.92 22.71 -3.72
C ARG A 96 10.79 21.92 -2.42
N LYS A 97 9.64 22.02 -1.76
CA LYS A 97 9.34 21.38 -0.47
C LYS A 97 8.11 20.49 -0.58
N THR A 98 8.05 19.45 0.24
CA THR A 98 6.86 18.59 0.42
C THR A 98 6.51 18.50 1.91
N CYS A 99 5.29 18.12 2.23
CA CYS A 99 4.84 17.91 3.60
C CYS A 99 5.34 16.56 4.12
N ASP A 100 6.07 16.54 5.23
CA ASP A 100 6.53 15.29 5.84
C ASP A 100 5.37 14.39 6.26
N LEU A 101 4.21 14.94 6.63
CA LEU A 101 2.99 14.15 6.91
C LEU A 101 2.31 13.60 5.65
N SER A 102 2.82 13.87 4.45
CA SER A 102 2.48 13.12 3.23
C SER A 102 3.34 11.87 3.05
N VAL A 103 4.46 11.75 3.76
CA VAL A 103 5.38 10.60 3.66
C VAL A 103 4.93 9.50 4.65
N PRO A 104 4.72 8.25 4.19
CA PRO A 104 4.21 7.18 5.04
C PRO A 104 5.02 6.94 6.33
N TRP A 105 6.35 7.01 6.26
CA TRP A 105 7.22 6.82 7.43
C TRP A 105 6.93 7.81 8.57
N PHE A 106 6.75 9.10 8.26
CA PHE A 106 6.41 10.13 9.25
C PHE A 106 4.99 10.00 9.78
N ARG A 107 4.05 9.51 8.97
CA ARG A 107 2.69 9.18 9.42
C ARG A 107 2.69 8.03 10.40
N ILE A 108 3.47 6.97 10.14
CA ILE A 108 3.66 5.86 11.09
C ILE A 108 4.28 6.38 12.39
N ALA A 109 5.30 7.23 12.32
CA ALA A 109 5.90 7.86 13.50
C ALA A 109 4.87 8.63 14.34
N TRP A 110 4.04 9.45 13.67
CA TRP A 110 2.96 10.18 14.33
C TRP A 110 1.97 9.24 15.01
N LEU A 111 1.50 8.21 14.29
CA LEU A 111 0.53 7.25 14.80
C LEU A 111 1.06 6.47 16.00
N LEU A 112 2.33 6.04 15.97
CA LEU A 112 2.97 5.39 17.10
C LEU A 112 3.10 6.36 18.29
N THR A 113 3.48 7.62 18.06
CA THR A 113 3.52 8.65 19.11
C THR A 113 2.17 8.83 19.80
N ILE A 114 1.06 8.86 19.06
CA ILE A 114 -0.28 8.95 19.63
C ILE A 114 -0.67 7.64 20.34
N LYS A 115 -0.56 6.51 19.65
CA LYS A 115 -0.97 5.18 20.13
C LYS A 115 -0.28 4.80 21.44
N GLU A 116 1.02 5.08 21.54
CA GLU A 116 1.83 4.79 22.73
C GLU A 116 1.82 5.93 23.75
N SER A 117 1.07 7.02 23.50
CA SER A 117 1.00 8.19 24.38
C SER A 117 2.37 8.75 24.79
N ARG A 118 3.31 8.79 23.84
CA ARG A 118 4.70 9.21 24.09
C ARG A 118 4.77 10.67 24.55
N PRO A 119 5.67 11.05 25.47
CA PRO A 119 5.71 12.43 25.99
C PRO A 119 6.20 13.45 24.95
N SER A 120 6.87 13.00 23.89
CA SER A 120 7.60 13.84 22.93
C SER A 120 7.43 13.38 21.49
N LEU A 121 7.84 14.25 20.54
CA LEU A 121 7.89 13.96 19.11
C LEU A 121 9.21 13.28 18.67
N ASP A 122 9.86 12.53 19.55
CA ASP A 122 11.21 12.03 19.31
C ASP A 122 11.30 11.02 18.17
N LEU A 123 10.23 10.26 17.88
CA LEU A 123 10.18 9.40 16.70
C LEU A 123 10.31 10.23 15.42
N ILE A 124 9.53 11.31 15.31
CA ILE A 124 9.57 12.21 14.15
C ILE A 124 10.94 12.88 14.04
N ARG A 125 11.50 13.38 15.15
CA ARG A 125 12.84 13.97 15.18
C ARG A 125 13.91 12.97 14.75
N THR A 126 13.82 11.72 15.20
CA THR A 126 14.75 10.65 14.84
C THR A 126 14.68 10.34 13.34
N LEU A 127 13.47 10.27 12.76
CA LEU A 127 13.32 10.08 11.32
C LEU A 127 13.91 11.25 10.53
N ALA A 128 13.71 12.49 10.98
CA ALA A 128 14.31 13.66 10.35
C ALA A 128 15.84 13.59 10.37
N THR A 129 16.44 13.22 11.51
CA THR A 129 17.89 13.01 11.61
C THR A 129 18.39 11.92 10.65
N ILE A 130 17.68 10.79 10.55
CA ILE A 130 18.04 9.71 9.61
C ILE A 130 17.92 10.19 8.16
N ARG A 131 16.86 10.94 7.82
CA ARG A 131 16.67 11.53 6.49
C ARG A 131 17.82 12.44 6.10
N ASP A 132 18.33 13.22 7.04
CA ASP A 132 19.40 14.20 6.81
C ASP A 132 20.79 13.54 6.75
N GLN A 133 20.98 12.35 7.36
CA GLN A 133 22.25 11.62 7.39
C GLN A 133 22.40 10.56 6.28
N GLU A 134 21.32 9.87 5.93
CA GLU A 134 21.36 8.73 5.02
C GLU A 134 21.05 9.14 3.58
N ARG A 135 21.45 8.33 2.59
CA ARG A 135 20.99 8.51 1.20
C ARG A 135 19.50 8.21 1.08
N GLU A 136 18.83 8.84 0.11
CA GLU A 136 17.42 8.58 -0.17
C GLU A 136 17.17 7.14 -0.60
N CYS A 137 15.98 6.62 -0.26
CA CYS A 137 15.57 5.33 -0.78
C CYS A 137 15.47 5.44 -2.30
N PRO A 138 16.03 4.49 -3.08
CA PRO A 138 15.99 4.55 -4.55
C PRO A 138 14.58 4.39 -5.11
N GLY A 139 13.58 4.09 -4.26
CA GLY A 139 12.22 3.83 -4.67
C GLY A 139 12.18 2.66 -5.66
N SER A 140 11.50 2.88 -6.78
CA SER A 140 11.36 1.90 -7.87
C SER A 140 12.60 1.82 -8.79
N SER A 141 13.67 2.57 -8.50
CA SER A 141 14.91 2.52 -9.28
C SER A 141 15.77 1.34 -8.86
N ARG A 142 16.36 0.64 -9.84
CA ARG A 142 17.34 -0.41 -9.59
C ARG A 142 18.73 0.21 -9.43
N VAL A 143 19.34 0.06 -8.26
CA VAL A 143 20.65 0.67 -7.96
C VAL A 143 21.62 -0.33 -7.32
N MET A 144 22.91 -0.07 -7.49
CA MET A 144 23.99 -0.77 -6.81
C MET A 144 24.31 -0.04 -5.50
N GLN A 145 24.11 -0.71 -4.37
CA GLN A 145 24.43 -0.21 -3.03
C GLN A 145 24.53 -1.36 -2.03
N ALA A 146 24.87 -1.06 -0.78
CA ALA A 146 24.74 -2.01 0.31
C ALA A 146 23.27 -2.32 0.59
N TRP A 147 22.92 -3.61 0.57
CA TRP A 147 21.57 -4.09 0.83
C TRP A 147 21.50 -4.86 2.15
N TYR A 148 20.34 -4.77 2.78
CA TYR A 148 20.00 -5.49 3.99
C TYR A 148 18.83 -6.43 3.72
N GLY A 149 18.74 -7.49 4.51
CA GLY A 149 17.65 -8.45 4.39
C GLY A 149 17.36 -9.14 5.72
N VAL A 150 16.27 -9.90 5.75
CA VAL A 150 15.92 -10.76 6.86
C VAL A 150 16.42 -12.17 6.58
N LYS A 151 16.94 -12.85 7.60
CA LYS A 151 17.37 -14.24 7.49
C LYS A 151 16.21 -15.19 7.80
N ASN A 152 16.11 -16.27 7.05
CA ASN A 152 15.15 -17.34 7.29
C ASN A 152 15.64 -18.29 8.40
N ILE A 153 14.83 -19.32 8.69
CA ILE A 153 15.15 -20.37 9.68
C ILE A 153 16.45 -21.13 9.39
N HIS A 154 16.93 -21.11 8.15
CA HIS A 154 18.19 -21.73 7.72
C HIS A 154 19.37 -20.74 7.72
N ASN A 155 19.21 -19.57 8.36
CA ASN A 155 20.22 -18.51 8.44
C ASN A 155 20.65 -17.95 7.06
N LYS A 156 19.81 -18.12 6.03
CA LYS A 156 20.00 -17.54 4.69
C LYS A 156 19.08 -16.35 4.51
N HIS A 157 19.54 -15.29 3.84
CA HIS A 157 18.67 -14.16 3.52
C HIS A 157 17.53 -14.58 2.60
N VAL A 158 16.32 -14.06 2.88
CA VAL A 158 15.16 -14.24 2.00
C VAL A 158 15.49 -13.68 0.62
N SER A 159 15.29 -14.51 -0.41
CA SER A 159 15.59 -14.12 -1.79
C SER A 159 14.73 -12.94 -2.23
N ASN A 160 15.27 -12.06 -3.07
CA ASN A 160 14.57 -10.89 -3.62
C ASN A 160 13.94 -9.93 -2.58
N MET A 161 14.35 -10.01 -1.31
CA MET A 161 13.95 -9.10 -0.25
C MET A 161 15.14 -8.23 0.16
N PHE A 162 15.25 -7.06 -0.49
CA PHE A 162 16.38 -6.14 -0.29
C PHE A 162 15.89 -4.83 0.29
N ILE A 163 16.54 -4.38 1.35
CA ILE A 163 16.16 -3.18 2.10
C ILE A 163 17.34 -2.20 2.05
N CYS A 164 17.08 -0.95 1.69
CA CYS A 164 18.10 0.08 1.70
C CYS A 164 18.44 0.49 3.15
N GLN A 165 19.61 1.10 3.35
CA GLN A 165 20.05 1.52 4.69
C GLN A 165 19.05 2.48 5.37
N ARG A 166 18.45 3.42 4.62
CA ARG A 166 17.51 4.40 5.16
C ARG A 166 16.25 3.71 5.72
N ASP A 167 15.58 2.88 4.93
CA ASP A 167 14.36 2.20 5.36
C ASP A 167 14.62 1.21 6.52
N ARG A 168 15.80 0.57 6.54
CA ARG A 168 16.25 -0.23 7.69
C ARG A 168 16.34 0.62 8.95
N ARG A 169 17.02 1.77 8.90
CA ARG A 169 17.16 2.67 10.05
C ARG A 169 15.81 3.24 10.50
N TYR A 170 14.91 3.54 9.57
CA TYR A 170 13.54 3.94 9.89
C TYR A 170 12.79 2.85 10.66
N ILE A 171 12.85 1.59 10.24
CA ILE A 171 12.25 0.48 11.00
C ILE A 171 12.86 0.38 12.39
N GLU A 172 14.18 0.38 12.50
CA GLU A 172 14.87 0.22 13.80
C GLU A 172 14.65 1.40 14.77
N ALA A 173 14.32 2.58 14.23
CA ALA A 173 13.94 3.76 14.99
C ALA A 173 12.48 3.68 15.46
N LEU A 174 11.56 3.28 14.56
CA LEU A 174 10.13 3.19 14.86
C LEU A 174 9.78 1.98 15.72
N LEU A 175 10.47 0.86 15.49
CA LEU A 175 10.17 -0.45 16.08
C LEU A 175 11.42 -1.02 16.77
N PRO A 176 11.80 -0.51 17.96
CA PRO A 176 13.07 -0.84 18.59
C PRO A 176 13.32 -2.33 18.88
N SER A 177 12.27 -3.14 19.04
CA SER A 177 12.44 -4.60 19.24
C SER A 177 12.98 -5.31 18.01
N LEU A 178 12.88 -4.70 16.83
CA LEU A 178 13.33 -5.25 15.55
C LEU A 178 14.80 -4.90 15.21
N ARG A 179 15.50 -4.19 16.11
CA ARG A 179 16.91 -3.85 15.93
C ARG A 179 17.75 -5.10 15.70
N GLY A 180 18.57 -5.07 14.64
CA GLY A 180 19.45 -6.19 14.28
C GLY A 180 18.76 -7.37 13.59
N GLN A 181 17.43 -7.35 13.42
CA GLN A 181 16.72 -8.40 12.66
C GLN A 181 17.02 -8.32 11.15
N PHE A 182 17.34 -7.12 10.67
CA PHE A 182 17.73 -6.85 9.29
C PHE A 182 19.25 -6.74 9.20
N THR A 183 19.88 -7.76 8.63
CA THR A 183 21.34 -7.88 8.56
C THR A 183 21.84 -7.61 7.14
N ARG A 184 23.12 -7.20 7.04
CA ARG A 184 23.75 -6.93 5.75
C ARG A 184 23.76 -8.20 4.89
N VAL A 185 23.42 -8.06 3.61
CA VAL A 185 23.51 -9.16 2.65
C VAL A 185 24.92 -9.17 2.06
N GLU A 186 25.71 -10.19 2.40
CA GLU A 186 27.12 -10.30 2.02
C GLU A 186 27.32 -10.98 0.66
N THR A 187 26.41 -11.85 0.27
CA THR A 187 26.57 -12.83 -0.83
C THR A 187 25.96 -12.39 -2.16
N VAL A 188 25.43 -11.18 -2.24
CA VAL A 188 24.87 -10.68 -3.50
C VAL A 188 25.98 -10.02 -4.27
N ASP A 189 26.26 -10.54 -5.46
CA ASP A 189 27.05 -9.87 -6.48
C ASP A 189 26.68 -8.39 -6.50
N SER A 190 27.56 -7.56 -5.94
CA SER A 190 27.35 -6.11 -5.78
C SER A 190 27.17 -5.38 -7.13
N THR A 191 27.34 -6.13 -8.22
CA THR A 191 27.15 -5.77 -9.63
C THR A 191 25.69 -5.82 -10.08
N VAL A 192 24.78 -6.50 -9.37
CA VAL A 192 23.37 -6.61 -9.77
C VAL A 192 22.54 -5.49 -9.14
N PRO A 193 21.98 -4.56 -9.92
CA PRO A 193 21.18 -3.48 -9.38
C PRO A 193 19.83 -4.00 -8.86
N ARG A 194 19.46 -3.61 -7.64
CA ARG A 194 18.24 -4.07 -6.93
C ARG A 194 17.34 -2.90 -6.55
N MET A 195 16.11 -3.19 -6.16
CA MET A 195 15.12 -2.22 -5.67
C MET A 195 14.85 -2.46 -4.18
N CYS A 196 14.45 -1.41 -3.46
CA CYS A 196 14.05 -1.56 -2.07
C CYS A 196 12.65 -2.20 -1.96
N SER A 197 12.55 -3.29 -1.22
CA SER A 197 11.31 -4.01 -0.94
C SER A 197 10.40 -3.29 0.07
N LEU A 198 10.92 -2.26 0.77
CA LEU A 198 10.19 -1.42 1.72
C LEU A 198 9.97 0.01 1.23
N ARG A 199 10.10 0.23 -0.08
CA ARG A 199 9.80 1.53 -0.68
C ARG A 199 8.32 1.87 -0.50
N THR A 200 8.03 3.13 -0.24
CA THR A 200 6.68 3.64 0.03
C THR A 200 5.75 3.55 -1.18
N GLU A 201 6.31 3.43 -2.38
CA GLU A 201 5.56 3.28 -3.62
C GLU A 201 5.12 1.83 -3.86
N SER A 202 5.57 0.86 -3.08
CA SER A 202 5.13 -0.53 -3.23
C SER A 202 3.78 -0.74 -2.54
N HIS A 203 2.89 -1.53 -3.16
CA HIS A 203 1.65 -1.96 -2.51
C HIS A 203 1.92 -2.90 -1.31
N ARG A 204 3.09 -3.54 -1.28
CA ARG A 204 3.51 -4.44 -0.20
C ARG A 204 3.91 -3.68 1.06
N PHE A 205 4.26 -2.39 0.94
CA PHE A 205 4.73 -1.56 2.05
C PHE A 205 3.77 -1.57 3.24
N GLU A 206 2.48 -1.31 3.00
CA GLU A 206 1.48 -1.24 4.08
C GLU A 206 1.39 -2.57 4.83
N LYS A 207 1.32 -3.70 4.10
CA LYS A 207 1.25 -5.04 4.71
C LYS A 207 2.50 -5.41 5.49
N TYR A 208 3.66 -5.08 4.93
CA TYR A 208 4.93 -5.32 5.60
C TYR A 208 5.01 -4.51 6.90
N MET A 209 4.66 -3.22 6.84
CA MET A 209 4.68 -2.37 8.02
C MET A 209 3.63 -2.76 9.06
N ASP A 210 2.40 -3.08 8.66
CA ASP A 210 1.35 -3.55 9.57
C ASP A 210 1.81 -4.81 10.33
N LEU A 211 2.40 -5.78 9.62
CA LEU A 211 2.92 -7.00 10.23
C LEU A 211 4.13 -6.74 11.13
N LEU A 212 5.06 -5.89 10.72
CA LEU A 212 6.22 -5.52 11.54
C LEU A 212 5.80 -4.77 12.82
N VAL A 213 4.79 -3.90 12.75
CA VAL A 213 4.21 -3.23 13.93
C VAL A 213 3.55 -4.24 14.86
N ASP A 214 2.78 -5.21 14.34
CA ASP A 214 2.17 -6.26 15.16
C ASP A 214 3.23 -7.15 15.85
N ILE A 215 4.28 -7.55 15.12
CA ILE A 215 5.43 -8.28 15.68
C ILE A 215 6.10 -7.44 16.77
N HIS A 216 6.30 -6.15 16.53
CA HIS A 216 6.88 -5.22 17.51
C HIS A 216 6.01 -5.13 18.78
N ASP A 217 4.71 -4.90 18.63
CA ASP A 217 3.76 -4.77 19.74
C ASP A 217 3.75 -6.05 20.59
N LYS A 218 3.68 -7.22 19.97
CA LYS A 218 3.72 -8.52 20.64
C LYS A 218 5.04 -8.73 21.40
N ALA A 219 6.16 -8.39 20.78
CA ALA A 219 7.49 -8.50 21.41
C ALA A 219 7.64 -7.56 22.61
N SER A 220 7.22 -6.29 22.44
CA SER A 220 7.27 -5.25 23.47
C SER A 220 6.39 -5.59 24.68
N LYS A 221 5.15 -6.03 24.44
CA LYS A 221 4.21 -6.42 25.52
C LYS A 221 4.71 -7.63 26.32
N ASN A 222 5.26 -8.63 25.64
CA ASN A 222 5.72 -9.86 26.28
C ASN A 222 7.17 -9.79 26.80
N ARG A 223 7.89 -8.69 26.52
CA ARG A 223 9.33 -8.52 26.81
C ARG A 223 10.17 -9.67 26.26
N ARG A 224 9.89 -10.11 25.03
CA ARG A 224 10.58 -11.21 24.35
C ARG A 224 11.23 -10.74 23.06
N THR A 225 12.11 -11.57 22.51
CA THR A 225 12.63 -11.40 21.15
C THR A 225 11.47 -11.42 20.15
N PRO A 226 11.52 -10.58 19.10
CA PRO A 226 10.47 -10.59 18.08
C PRO A 226 10.46 -11.93 17.34
N ASP A 227 9.25 -12.47 17.14
CA ASP A 227 9.06 -13.60 16.24
C ASP A 227 8.95 -13.09 14.81
N MET A 228 10.03 -13.27 14.04
CA MET A 228 10.11 -12.82 12.65
C MET A 228 9.52 -13.83 11.65
N LEU A 229 9.12 -15.03 12.09
CA LEU A 229 8.64 -16.08 11.19
C LEU A 229 7.47 -15.64 10.30
N PRO A 230 6.42 -14.96 10.82
CA PRO A 230 5.32 -14.50 9.98
C PRO A 230 5.78 -13.53 8.88
N PHE A 231 6.74 -12.66 9.19
CA PHE A 231 7.29 -11.71 8.22
C PHE A 231 8.16 -12.41 7.17
N ILE A 232 8.96 -13.40 7.58
CA ILE A 232 9.79 -14.21 6.68
C ILE A 232 8.90 -14.98 5.69
N GLU A 233 7.82 -15.58 6.15
CA GLU A 233 6.86 -16.30 5.31
C GLU A 233 6.21 -15.36 4.29
N LEU A 234 5.71 -14.21 4.75
CA LEU A 234 5.12 -13.20 3.87
C LEU A 234 6.11 -12.66 2.82
N ALA A 235 7.34 -12.36 3.24
CA ALA A 235 8.38 -11.88 2.33
C ALA A 235 8.80 -12.96 1.32
N THR A 236 8.89 -14.22 1.74
CA THR A 236 9.23 -15.35 0.87
C THR A 236 8.13 -15.61 -0.15
N HIS A 237 6.86 -15.55 0.26
CA HIS A 237 5.71 -15.67 -0.62
C HIS A 237 5.71 -14.60 -1.72
N ASN A 238 6.10 -13.37 -1.39
CA ASN A 238 6.12 -12.25 -2.34
C ASN A 238 7.42 -12.14 -3.15
N ALA A 239 8.49 -12.84 -2.76
CA ALA A 239 9.83 -12.72 -3.35
C ALA A 239 9.88 -12.98 -4.86
N TRP A 240 8.99 -13.85 -5.36
CA TRP A 240 8.98 -14.29 -6.76
C TRP A 240 7.78 -13.77 -7.54
N LYS A 241 6.86 -13.09 -6.87
CA LYS A 241 5.67 -12.52 -7.50
C LYS A 241 5.97 -11.17 -8.08
N SER A 242 5.43 -10.91 -9.27
CA SER A 242 5.42 -9.56 -9.81
C SER A 242 4.65 -8.64 -8.87
N GLU A 243 5.15 -7.41 -8.67
CA GLU A 243 4.39 -6.43 -7.89
C GLU A 243 3.17 -5.98 -8.66
N CYS A 244 2.08 -5.70 -7.94
CA CYS A 244 0.89 -5.15 -8.56
C CYS A 244 1.24 -3.89 -9.38
N PRO A 245 0.92 -3.85 -10.69
CA PRO A 245 1.23 -2.71 -11.54
C PRO A 245 0.35 -1.49 -11.27
N ARG A 246 -0.68 -1.65 -10.43
CA ARG A 246 -1.66 -0.61 -10.10
C ARG A 246 -2.37 -0.12 -11.35
N ASP A 247 -2.42 1.18 -11.56
CA ASP A 247 -2.94 1.88 -12.73
C ASP A 247 -1.94 1.96 -13.89
N ASN A 248 -0.71 1.43 -13.74
CA ASN A 248 0.21 1.33 -14.87
C ASN A 248 -0.32 0.33 -15.88
N ILE A 249 -0.37 0.78 -17.12
CA ILE A 249 -0.84 0.01 -18.26
C ILE A 249 0.27 -0.92 -18.74
N ILE A 250 -0.04 -2.20 -18.79
CA ILE A 250 0.81 -3.24 -19.37
C ILE A 250 0.19 -3.68 -20.70
N PHE A 251 0.98 -3.59 -21.76
CA PHE A 251 0.67 -4.16 -23.06
C PHE A 251 0.97 -5.66 -23.04
N ASP A 252 0.06 -6.45 -23.60
CA ASP A 252 0.17 -7.92 -23.68
C ASP A 252 0.46 -8.60 -22.32
N GLY A 253 0.04 -7.96 -21.23
CA GLY A 253 0.16 -8.51 -19.89
C GLY A 253 -0.74 -9.72 -19.67
N LEU A 254 -0.32 -10.62 -18.79
CA LEU A 254 -1.13 -11.75 -18.33
C LEU A 254 -1.92 -11.33 -17.09
N TRP A 255 -3.21 -11.65 -17.07
CA TRP A 255 -4.15 -11.24 -16.02
C TRP A 255 -5.05 -12.39 -15.61
N HIS A 256 -5.48 -12.38 -14.36
CA HIS A 256 -6.69 -13.09 -13.98
C HIS A 256 -7.90 -12.27 -14.41
N ILE A 257 -8.83 -12.90 -15.10
CA ILE A 257 -10.04 -12.26 -15.61
C ILE A 257 -11.26 -13.14 -15.33
N ILE A 258 -12.45 -12.56 -15.42
CA ILE A 258 -13.67 -13.32 -15.62
C ILE A 258 -13.93 -13.32 -17.13
N PRO A 259 -14.08 -14.48 -17.81
CA PRO A 259 -14.27 -14.50 -19.26
C PRO A 259 -15.44 -13.63 -19.77
N GLY A 260 -16.53 -13.55 -18.99
CA GLY A 260 -17.68 -12.69 -19.28
C GLY A 260 -17.53 -11.21 -18.86
N LEU A 261 -16.40 -10.84 -18.24
CA LEU A 261 -16.07 -9.49 -17.79
C LEU A 261 -14.55 -9.23 -17.91
N PRO A 262 -14.00 -9.18 -19.15
CA PRO A 262 -12.57 -8.97 -19.39
C PRO A 262 -12.08 -7.57 -19.00
N GLU A 263 -12.99 -6.60 -18.77
CA GLU A 263 -12.66 -5.29 -18.22
C GLU A 263 -12.19 -5.36 -16.76
N LEU A 264 -12.50 -6.47 -16.06
CA LEU A 264 -12.06 -6.72 -14.69
C LEU A 264 -10.74 -7.50 -14.66
N THR A 265 -9.65 -6.82 -14.98
CA THR A 265 -8.29 -7.39 -14.95
C THR A 265 -7.68 -7.37 -13.54
N VAL A 266 -7.15 -8.50 -13.09
CA VAL A 266 -6.55 -8.67 -11.76
C VAL A 266 -5.16 -9.27 -11.88
N CYS A 267 -4.15 -8.64 -11.26
CA CYS A 267 -2.79 -9.17 -11.25
C CYS A 267 -2.65 -10.32 -10.25
N GLU A 268 -1.57 -11.10 -10.35
CA GLU A 268 -1.24 -12.20 -9.43
C GLU A 268 -1.34 -11.79 -7.95
N GLU A 269 -0.71 -10.66 -7.56
CA GLU A 269 -0.72 -10.21 -6.16
C GLU A 269 -2.13 -9.93 -5.65
N CYS A 270 -2.96 -9.19 -6.41
CA CYS A 270 -4.33 -8.90 -6.01
C CYS A 270 -5.25 -10.13 -6.08
N TYR A 271 -4.97 -11.08 -6.95
CA TYR A 271 -5.69 -12.34 -7.02
C TYR A 271 -5.48 -13.15 -5.74
N ASP A 272 -4.23 -13.33 -5.31
CA ASP A 272 -3.91 -14.09 -4.10
C ASP A 272 -4.41 -13.43 -2.82
N ASP A 273 -4.41 -12.10 -2.79
CA ASP A 273 -4.86 -11.33 -1.64
C ASP A 273 -6.39 -11.33 -1.45
N ILE A 274 -7.13 -11.27 -2.56
CA ILE A 274 -8.56 -10.92 -2.54
C ILE A 274 -9.40 -12.07 -3.08
N ILE A 275 -9.04 -12.60 -4.24
CA ILE A 275 -9.85 -13.60 -4.96
C ILE A 275 -9.63 -14.99 -4.38
N TYR A 276 -8.38 -15.42 -4.24
CA TYR A 276 -8.03 -16.76 -3.82
C TYR A 276 -8.63 -17.18 -2.46
N PRO A 277 -8.69 -16.32 -1.43
CA PRO A 277 -9.33 -16.68 -0.18
C PRO A 277 -10.85 -16.86 -0.31
N LEU A 278 -11.50 -16.07 -1.15
CA LEU A 278 -12.95 -16.18 -1.44
C LEU A 278 -13.26 -17.41 -2.29
N LEU A 279 -12.35 -17.77 -3.19
CA LEU A 279 -12.40 -19.01 -3.95
C LEU A 279 -12.35 -20.21 -2.99
N LYS A 280 -11.46 -20.18 -1.99
CA LYS A 280 -11.39 -21.23 -0.95
C LYS A 280 -12.66 -21.32 -0.10
N SER A 281 -13.37 -20.22 0.11
CA SER A 281 -14.67 -20.22 0.79
C SER A 281 -15.86 -20.56 -0.11
N GLY A 282 -15.63 -20.90 -1.39
CA GLY A 282 -16.68 -21.31 -2.32
C GLY A 282 -17.53 -20.16 -2.88
N ASN A 283 -17.02 -18.93 -2.92
CA ASN A 283 -17.77 -17.80 -3.46
C ASN A 283 -17.90 -17.88 -5.00
N SER A 284 -19.12 -17.72 -5.52
CA SER A 284 -19.43 -17.86 -6.94
C SER A 284 -18.75 -16.82 -7.84
N ILE A 285 -18.64 -15.57 -7.38
CA ILE A 285 -17.96 -14.51 -8.14
C ILE A 285 -16.45 -14.78 -8.20
N ALA A 286 -15.86 -15.29 -7.11
CA ALA A 286 -14.45 -15.66 -7.08
C ALA A 286 -14.15 -16.87 -7.98
N ASP A 287 -15.04 -17.87 -8.03
CA ASP A 287 -14.88 -19.06 -8.90
C ASP A 287 -15.02 -18.74 -10.39
N ALA A 288 -15.66 -17.62 -10.75
CA ALA A 288 -15.76 -17.15 -12.13
C ALA A 288 -14.42 -16.64 -12.71
N PHE A 289 -13.39 -16.40 -11.87
CA PHE A 289 -12.08 -15.98 -12.34
C PHE A 289 -11.27 -17.14 -12.93
N THR A 290 -10.45 -16.82 -13.93
CA THR A 290 -9.46 -17.76 -14.46
C THR A 290 -8.45 -18.13 -13.37
N ARG A 291 -8.18 -19.44 -13.22
CA ARG A 291 -7.19 -19.94 -12.23
C ARG A 291 -5.75 -19.64 -12.63
N THR A 292 -5.49 -19.52 -13.92
CA THR A 292 -4.20 -19.10 -14.46
C THR A 292 -4.34 -17.73 -15.11
N MET A 293 -3.24 -16.97 -15.09
CA MET A 293 -3.18 -15.70 -15.81
C MET A 293 -3.21 -15.96 -17.32
N GLN A 294 -3.99 -15.16 -18.04
CA GLN A 294 -4.18 -15.27 -19.47
C GLN A 294 -4.13 -13.88 -20.10
N SER A 295 -3.86 -13.83 -21.40
CA SER A 295 -3.99 -12.59 -22.16
C SER A 295 -5.46 -12.16 -22.21
N VAL A 296 -5.71 -10.85 -22.10
CA VAL A 296 -7.05 -10.31 -22.25
C VAL A 296 -7.51 -10.49 -23.70
N PRO A 297 -8.75 -10.94 -23.98
CA PRO A 297 -9.23 -11.13 -25.34
C PRO A 297 -9.09 -9.86 -26.20
N GLN A 298 -8.51 -10.00 -27.39
CA GLN A 298 -8.19 -8.89 -28.31
C GLN A 298 -9.41 -8.04 -28.70
N GLU A 299 -10.59 -8.65 -28.80
CA GLU A 299 -11.85 -7.97 -29.11
C GLU A 299 -12.25 -6.93 -28.05
N THR A 300 -11.73 -7.08 -26.83
CA THR A 300 -11.99 -6.15 -25.70
C THR A 300 -10.83 -5.21 -25.42
N LEU A 301 -9.69 -5.44 -26.08
CA LEU A 301 -8.52 -4.57 -26.04
C LEU A 301 -8.68 -3.48 -27.11
N THR A 302 -8.86 -2.23 -26.68
CA THR A 302 -8.76 -1.05 -27.57
C THR A 302 -7.33 -0.79 -28.07
N GLY A 303 -6.44 -1.79 -28.03
CA GLY A 303 -5.01 -1.64 -28.27
C GLY A 303 -4.25 -0.86 -27.18
N ILE A 304 -4.92 -0.51 -26.07
CA ILE A 304 -4.40 0.42 -25.06
C ILE A 304 -3.73 -0.32 -23.88
N GLY A 305 -3.78 -1.66 -23.81
CA GLY A 305 -3.25 -2.42 -22.68
C GLY A 305 -4.16 -2.38 -21.43
N SER A 306 -3.74 -3.06 -20.36
CA SER A 306 -4.55 -3.26 -19.15
C SER A 306 -3.80 -2.90 -17.88
N SER A 307 -4.54 -2.49 -16.86
CA SER A 307 -4.07 -2.18 -15.51
C SER A 307 -4.73 -3.14 -14.52
N CYS A 308 -4.27 -3.19 -13.27
CA CYS A 308 -4.99 -3.96 -12.25
C CYS A 308 -6.24 -3.18 -11.83
N GLN A 309 -7.43 -3.76 -11.82
CA GLN A 309 -8.62 -3.08 -11.33
C GLN A 309 -8.73 -3.15 -9.81
N LEU A 310 -8.22 -4.22 -9.19
CA LEU A 310 -8.29 -4.45 -7.74
C LEU A 310 -7.14 -3.83 -6.95
N TYR A 311 -6.27 -3.02 -7.55
CA TYR A 311 -5.39 -2.13 -6.76
C TYR A 311 -6.22 -1.03 -6.09
N SER A 312 -7.29 -0.59 -6.75
CA SER A 312 -8.14 0.53 -6.33
C SER A 312 -8.92 0.22 -5.05
N PRO A 313 -8.82 1.06 -4.00
CA PRO A 313 -9.64 0.94 -2.81
C PRO A 313 -11.14 0.99 -3.09
N ARG A 314 -11.60 1.85 -4.00
CA ARG A 314 -13.01 1.87 -4.43
C ARG A 314 -13.42 0.58 -5.11
N MET A 315 -12.64 0.05 -6.05
CA MET A 315 -12.98 -1.23 -6.71
C MET A 315 -12.96 -2.41 -5.74
N ARG A 316 -12.09 -2.40 -4.73
CA ARG A 316 -12.14 -3.39 -3.65
C ARG A 316 -13.45 -3.32 -2.87
N ARG A 317 -13.93 -2.12 -2.54
CA ARG A 317 -15.25 -1.92 -1.89
C ARG A 317 -16.40 -2.39 -2.78
N VAL A 318 -16.35 -2.08 -4.07
CA VAL A 318 -17.32 -2.57 -5.08
C VAL A 318 -17.33 -4.09 -5.11
N PHE A 319 -16.15 -4.71 -5.20
CA PHE A 319 -15.98 -6.16 -5.27
C PHE A 319 -16.47 -6.84 -3.99
N GLN A 320 -16.08 -6.32 -2.82
CA GLN A 320 -16.56 -6.82 -1.52
C GLN A 320 -18.09 -6.72 -1.39
N ARG A 321 -18.70 -5.63 -1.89
CA ARG A 321 -20.15 -5.50 -1.91
C ARG A 321 -20.79 -6.53 -2.84
N ALA A 322 -20.23 -6.72 -4.03
CA ALA A 322 -20.72 -7.71 -4.99
C ALA A 322 -20.66 -9.14 -4.44
N VAL A 323 -19.55 -9.49 -3.77
CA VAL A 323 -19.34 -10.82 -3.16
C VAL A 323 -20.34 -11.12 -2.03
N LYS A 324 -20.85 -10.08 -1.36
CA LYS A 324 -21.85 -10.20 -0.28
C LYS A 324 -23.29 -10.26 -0.77
N ASP A 325 -23.55 -9.89 -2.01
CA ASP A 325 -24.89 -9.80 -2.61
C ASP A 325 -25.09 -10.97 -3.58
N GLU A 326 -25.78 -12.01 -3.13
CA GLU A 326 -25.93 -13.26 -3.88
C GLU A 326 -26.79 -13.10 -5.14
N ASP A 327 -27.76 -12.18 -5.14
CA ASP A 327 -28.74 -12.04 -6.23
C ASP A 327 -28.29 -11.06 -7.31
N LEU A 328 -27.78 -9.88 -6.92
CA LEU A 328 -27.45 -8.79 -7.85
C LEU A 328 -25.96 -8.45 -7.89
N GLY A 329 -25.14 -9.12 -7.09
CA GLY A 329 -23.72 -8.82 -6.92
C GLY A 329 -22.92 -8.87 -8.23
N TYR A 330 -23.11 -9.91 -9.03
CA TYR A 330 -22.40 -10.05 -10.31
C TYR A 330 -22.77 -8.93 -11.29
N GLY A 331 -24.07 -8.62 -11.44
CA GLY A 331 -24.54 -7.53 -12.29
C GLY A 331 -24.02 -6.16 -11.85
N TYR A 332 -23.99 -5.91 -10.54
CA TYR A 332 -23.39 -4.70 -9.96
C TYR A 332 -21.90 -4.59 -10.25
N LEU A 333 -21.15 -5.70 -10.11
CA LEU A 333 -19.72 -5.76 -10.42
C LEU A 333 -19.44 -5.46 -11.90
N VAL A 334 -20.19 -6.10 -12.81
CA VAL A 334 -20.10 -5.88 -14.26
C VAL A 334 -20.27 -4.39 -14.59
N LYS A 335 -21.35 -3.78 -14.06
CA LYS A 335 -21.63 -2.35 -14.29
C LYS A 335 -20.47 -1.48 -13.81
N LYS A 336 -19.96 -1.72 -12.61
CA LYS A 336 -18.92 -0.89 -12.00
C LYS A 336 -17.52 -1.10 -12.59
N ALA A 337 -17.19 -2.30 -13.02
CA ALA A 337 -15.94 -2.59 -13.73
C ALA A 337 -15.91 -1.90 -15.11
N ARG A 338 -17.01 -1.96 -15.87
CA ARG A 338 -17.14 -1.26 -17.16
C ARG A 338 -17.11 0.26 -17.01
N GLU A 339 -17.83 0.79 -16.03
CA GLU A 339 -17.80 2.23 -15.69
C GLU A 339 -16.37 2.68 -15.40
N ARG A 340 -15.62 1.91 -14.59
CA ARG A 340 -14.21 2.19 -14.33
C ARG A 340 -13.38 2.22 -15.59
N LYS A 341 -13.44 1.14 -16.38
CA LYS A 341 -12.60 1.00 -17.57
C LYS A 341 -12.87 2.12 -18.56
N LYS A 342 -14.12 2.56 -18.69
CA LYS A 342 -14.49 3.72 -19.52
C LYS A 342 -13.82 5.01 -19.05
N VAL A 343 -13.86 5.30 -17.75
CA VAL A 343 -13.22 6.50 -17.17
C VAL A 343 -11.70 6.43 -17.33
N GLU A 344 -11.09 5.28 -17.02
CA GLU A 344 -9.66 5.04 -17.19
C GLU A 344 -9.20 5.31 -18.63
N LEU A 345 -9.92 4.76 -19.62
CA LEU A 345 -9.61 4.96 -21.03
C LEU A 345 -9.75 6.44 -21.46
N ALA A 346 -10.76 7.15 -20.95
CA ALA A 346 -10.97 8.56 -21.26
C ALA A 346 -9.82 9.43 -20.73
N LEU A 347 -9.46 9.26 -19.45
CA LEU A 347 -8.37 10.02 -18.82
C LEU A 347 -7.00 9.67 -19.44
N GLN A 348 -6.79 8.41 -19.81
CA GLN A 348 -5.57 8.00 -20.51
C GLN A 348 -5.46 8.59 -21.91
N ALA A 349 -6.57 8.67 -22.65
CA ALA A 349 -6.58 9.32 -23.96
C ALA A 349 -6.24 10.80 -23.84
N GLN A 350 -6.79 11.50 -22.85
CA GLN A 350 -6.47 12.90 -22.55
C GLN A 350 -4.99 13.06 -22.16
N HIS A 351 -4.48 12.25 -21.23
CA HIS A 351 -3.10 12.29 -20.80
C HIS A 351 -2.11 12.01 -21.95
N LYS A 352 -2.42 11.05 -22.83
CA LYS A 352 -1.62 10.76 -24.04
C LYS A 352 -1.63 11.93 -25.02
N ALA A 353 -2.78 12.56 -25.23
CA ALA A 353 -2.89 13.73 -26.10
C ALA A 353 -2.04 14.91 -25.58
N LEU A 354 -2.10 15.20 -24.28
CA LEU A 354 -1.27 16.24 -23.65
C LEU A 354 0.23 15.92 -23.73
N ARG A 355 0.64 14.68 -23.50
CA ARG A 355 2.05 14.28 -23.67
C ARG A 355 2.54 14.43 -25.10
N LYS A 356 1.72 14.05 -26.08
CA LYS A 356 2.07 14.23 -27.49
C LYS A 356 2.28 15.71 -27.83
N LEU A 357 1.44 16.61 -27.29
CA LEU A 357 1.63 18.05 -27.46
C LEU A 357 2.96 18.54 -26.87
N ILE A 358 3.39 18.00 -25.73
CA ILE A 358 4.71 18.32 -25.15
C ILE A 358 5.84 17.82 -26.07
N ASP A 359 5.76 16.57 -26.53
CA ASP A 359 6.79 15.97 -27.36
C ASP A 359 6.90 16.69 -28.72
N ASP A 360 5.76 17.02 -29.35
CA ASP A 360 5.70 17.77 -30.60
C ASP A 360 6.31 19.19 -30.43
N ASN A 361 5.99 19.87 -29.32
CA ASN A 361 6.56 21.19 -29.01
C ASN A 361 8.06 21.14 -28.71
N THR A 362 8.51 20.13 -27.97
CA THR A 362 9.93 19.90 -27.64
C THR A 362 10.73 19.59 -28.92
N ASN A 363 10.20 18.73 -29.79
CA ASN A 363 10.81 18.40 -31.07
C ASN A 363 10.82 19.59 -32.04
N ALA A 364 9.78 20.43 -32.04
CA ALA A 364 9.77 21.68 -32.82
C ALA A 364 10.86 22.65 -32.35
N SER A 365 11.04 22.82 -31.03
CA SER A 365 12.10 23.66 -30.46
C SER A 365 13.50 23.14 -30.79
N TYR A 366 13.71 21.82 -30.83
CA TYR A 366 14.99 21.20 -31.18
C TYR A 366 15.30 21.30 -32.68
N ARG A 367 14.28 21.24 -33.55
CA ARG A 367 14.44 21.36 -35.02
C ARG A 367 14.66 22.79 -35.52
N MET A 368 14.23 23.82 -34.78
CA MET A 368 14.34 25.23 -35.19
C MET A 368 15.51 26.01 -34.57
N GLY A 369 16.49 25.34 -33.97
CA GLY A 369 17.83 25.89 -33.67
C GLY A 369 17.90 27.34 -33.16
N TYR A 370 17.63 27.56 -31.86
CA TYR A 370 18.10 28.68 -30.99
C TYR A 370 18.19 30.13 -31.51
N ARG A 371 17.68 30.48 -32.69
CA ARG A 371 17.62 31.85 -33.19
C ARG A 371 16.22 32.11 -33.73
N ASP A 372 15.57 33.08 -33.11
CA ASP A 372 14.29 33.68 -33.51
C ASP A 372 13.02 32.87 -33.24
N TYR A 373 12.57 32.92 -31.98
CA TYR A 373 11.14 32.74 -31.67
C TYR A 373 10.64 33.88 -30.76
N HIS A 374 10.54 35.08 -31.34
CA HIS A 374 9.70 36.14 -30.80
C HIS A 374 8.41 36.20 -31.63
N GLY A 375 7.39 35.48 -31.18
CA GLY A 375 6.02 35.62 -31.72
C GLY A 375 5.48 34.36 -32.38
N GLY A 376 4.83 33.50 -31.58
CA GLY A 376 4.05 32.39 -32.11
C GLY A 376 3.52 31.49 -31.01
N GLY A 377 2.40 31.87 -30.38
CA GLY A 377 1.45 31.01 -29.65
C GLY A 377 1.96 29.76 -28.93
N GLY A 378 3.13 29.80 -28.30
CA GLY A 378 3.72 28.64 -27.65
C GLY A 378 2.84 28.19 -26.49
N LEU A 379 2.41 26.93 -26.51
CA LEU A 379 1.70 26.31 -25.40
C LEU A 379 2.56 26.45 -24.13
N ASP A 380 2.06 27.18 -23.13
CA ASP A 380 2.71 27.36 -21.83
C ASP A 380 2.98 25.98 -21.21
N PRO A 381 4.25 25.54 -21.09
CA PRO A 381 4.58 24.24 -20.50
C PRO A 381 4.05 24.09 -19.08
N GLU A 382 3.90 25.20 -18.35
CA GLU A 382 3.34 25.22 -17.00
C GLU A 382 1.82 25.03 -17.00
N ARG A 383 1.13 25.41 -18.08
CA ARG A 383 -0.29 25.10 -18.27
C ARG A 383 -0.50 23.62 -18.55
N ILE A 384 0.29 23.01 -19.44
CA ILE A 384 0.17 21.57 -19.73
C ILE A 384 0.52 20.75 -18.48
N ARG A 385 1.53 21.16 -17.70
CA ARG A 385 1.86 20.52 -16.41
C ARG A 385 0.68 20.56 -15.45
N ARG A 386 0.01 21.71 -15.32
CA ARG A 386 -1.20 21.87 -14.51
C ARG A 386 -2.34 20.96 -15.00
N GLU A 387 -2.59 20.91 -16.30
CA GLU A 387 -3.62 20.02 -16.87
C GLU A 387 -3.31 18.53 -16.62
N LEU A 388 -2.04 18.12 -16.68
CA LEU A 388 -1.63 16.76 -16.29
C LEU A 388 -1.82 16.47 -14.80
N GLU A 389 -1.52 17.45 -13.94
CA GLU A 389 -1.75 17.36 -12.49
C GLU A 389 -3.25 17.29 -12.15
N ASP A 390 -4.09 17.98 -12.92
CA ASP A 390 -5.53 17.98 -12.76
C ASP A 390 -6.15 16.65 -13.22
N ILE A 391 -5.71 16.07 -14.34
CA ILE A 391 -6.10 14.71 -14.73
C ILE A 391 -5.70 13.69 -13.65
N ALA A 392 -4.48 13.81 -13.12
CA ALA A 392 -4.03 12.93 -12.04
C ALA A 392 -4.83 13.13 -10.74
N ARG A 393 -5.36 14.34 -10.49
CA ARG A 393 -6.23 14.63 -9.35
C ARG A 393 -7.63 14.06 -9.58
N GLU A 394 -8.21 14.28 -10.75
CA GLU A 394 -9.51 13.73 -11.13
C GLU A 394 -9.52 12.21 -10.99
N TRP A 395 -8.45 11.54 -11.43
CA TRP A 395 -8.29 10.10 -11.25
C TRP A 395 -8.24 9.68 -9.78
N ARG A 396 -7.47 10.40 -8.95
CA ARG A 396 -7.37 10.13 -7.51
C ARG A 396 -8.68 10.35 -6.78
N ASP A 397 -9.45 11.38 -7.15
CA ASP A 397 -10.75 11.66 -6.53
C ASP A 397 -11.80 10.62 -6.92
N TRP A 398 -11.61 9.99 -8.08
CA TRP A 398 -12.48 8.94 -8.56
C TRP A 398 -12.20 7.57 -7.92
N GLU A 399 -10.96 7.25 -7.54
CA GLU A 399 -10.52 5.98 -6.91
C GLU A 399 -10.67 5.93 -5.37
#